data_AF-A0A163YXS9-F1
#
_entry.id   AF-A0A163YXS9-F1
#
_cell.length_a   1.000
_cell.length_b   1.000
_cell.length_c   1.000
_cell.angle_alpha   90.00
_cell.angle_beta   90.00
_cell.angle_gamma   90.00
#
_symmetry.space_group_name_H-M   'P 1'
#
loop_
_entity.id
_entity.type
_entity.pdbx_description
1 polymer ?
#
loop_
_entity_poly.entity_id
_entity_poly.type
_entity_poly.pdbx_seq_one_letter_code
_entity_poly.pdbx_strand_id
1 'polypeptide(L)'
;MLTTSTRLKLQSILRRMANGCSVSLSDRVYLQKFADRDRTVSSWLRRARRQQLAGGHFEGLDSLLDGLDLGSAEPDQQHRPDADDLGDWFAGADPWLRRD
;
A
#
# COMPACT_ATOMS: atom_id res chain seq x y z
N MET A 1 -5.05 21.83 -1.77
CA MET A 1 -3.73 21.48 -2.34
C MET A 1 -2.67 21.65 -1.27
N LEU A 2 -1.66 20.77 -1.23
CA LEU A 2 -0.53 20.87 -0.30
C LEU A 2 0.31 22.11 -0.62
N THR A 3 0.75 22.83 0.41
CA THR A 3 1.77 23.87 0.24
C THR A 3 3.12 23.24 -0.15
N THR A 4 3.98 24.01 -0.81
CA THR A 4 5.31 23.54 -1.22
C THR A 4 6.13 23.03 -0.03
N SER A 5 6.13 23.78 1.08
CA SER A 5 6.84 23.42 2.30
C SER A 5 6.31 22.11 2.91
N THR A 6 4.98 21.94 2.94
CA THR A 6 4.37 20.69 3.41
C THR A 6 4.76 19.53 2.52
N ARG A 7 4.69 19.69 1.20
CA ARG A 7 5.07 18.64 0.24
C ARG A 7 6.51 18.20 0.43
N LEU A 8 7.45 19.13 0.53
CA LEU A 8 8.88 18.84 0.74
C LEU A 8 9.12 18.11 2.06
N LYS A 9 8.42 18.50 3.13
CA LYS A 9 8.50 17.81 4.43
C LYS A 9 7.98 16.37 4.33
N LEU A 10 6.84 16.14 3.66
CA LEU A 10 6.32 14.78 3.47
C LEU A 10 7.28 13.93 2.63
N GLN A 11 7.83 14.50 1.56
CA GLN A 11 8.83 13.81 0.73
C GLN A 11 10.09 13.42 1.49
N SER A 12 10.58 14.28 2.41
CA SER A 12 11.77 13.96 3.21
C SER A 12 11.51 12.83 4.21
N ILE A 13 10.31 12.75 4.79
CA ILE A 13 9.89 11.63 5.64
C ILE A 13 9.80 10.35 4.81
N LEU A 14 9.12 10.39 3.65
CA LEU A 14 8.92 9.25 2.78
C LEU A 14 10.24 8.67 2.26
N ARG A 15 11.20 9.52 1.86
CA ARG A 15 12.55 9.08 1.45
C ARG A 15 13.29 8.34 2.57
N ARG A 16 13.21 8.85 3.81
CA ARG A 16 13.80 8.16 4.97
C ARG A 16 13.14 6.81 5.21
N MET A 17 11.81 6.73 5.10
CA MET A 17 11.09 5.46 5.23
C MET A 17 11.50 4.44 4.15
N ALA A 18 11.52 4.86 2.88
CA ALA A 18 11.89 4.00 1.76
C ALA A 18 13.31 3.42 1.90
N ASN A 19 14.25 4.21 2.43
CA ASN A 19 15.62 3.78 2.69
C ASN A 19 15.78 2.95 3.98
N GLY A 20 14.69 2.61 4.68
CA GLY A 20 14.73 1.88 5.95
C GLY A 20 15.36 2.66 7.11
N CYS A 21 15.52 3.98 6.98
CA CYS A 21 16.07 4.82 8.05
C CYS A 21 15.07 5.00 9.19
N SER A 22 15.57 5.33 10.39
CA SER A 22 14.72 5.63 11.53
C SER A 22 13.90 6.91 11.28
N VAL A 23 12.59 6.81 11.52
CA VAL A 23 11.64 7.93 11.43
C VAL A 23 10.88 7.99 12.73
N SER A 24 10.88 9.16 13.35
CA SER A 24 10.23 9.39 14.64
C SER A 24 8.72 9.15 14.57
N LEU A 25 8.13 8.81 15.71
CA LEU A 25 6.68 8.64 15.81
C LEU A 25 5.93 9.92 15.41
N SER A 26 6.45 11.10 15.77
CA SER A 26 5.86 12.39 15.42
C SER A 26 5.82 12.62 13.90
N ASP A 27 6.89 12.27 13.19
CA ASP A 27 6.95 12.36 11.72
C ASP A 27 5.98 11.37 11.07
N ARG A 28 5.89 10.14 11.60
CA ARG A 28 4.92 9.13 11.12
C ARG A 28 3.48 9.59 11.30
N VAL A 29 3.13 10.09 12.48
CA VAL A 29 1.80 10.63 12.78
C VAL A 29 1.50 11.86 11.91
N TYR A 30 2.50 12.73 11.70
CA TYR A 30 2.35 13.87 10.80
C TYR A 30 2.03 13.42 9.37
N LEU A 31 2.80 12.48 8.82
CA LEU A 31 2.57 11.91 7.49
C LEU A 31 1.19 11.25 7.38
N GLN A 32 0.79 10.45 8.37
CA GLN A 32 -0.49 9.75 8.37
C GLN A 32 -1.68 10.72 8.31
N LYS A 33 -1.63 11.83 9.06
CA LYS A 33 -2.68 12.87 9.04
C LYS A 33 -2.98 13.42 7.63
N PHE A 34 -1.97 13.46 6.75
CA PHE A 34 -2.15 13.87 5.36
C PHE A 34 -2.55 12.69 4.47
N ALA A 35 -1.98 11.50 4.69
CA ALA A 35 -2.34 10.30 3.96
C ALA A 35 -3.84 9.95 4.10
N ASP A 36 -4.42 10.16 5.28
CA ASP A 36 -5.84 9.91 5.55
C ASP A 36 -6.78 10.83 4.77
N ARG A 37 -6.29 12.02 4.36
CA ARG A 37 -7.09 13.06 3.70
C ARG A 37 -6.79 13.20 2.21
N ASP A 38 -5.60 12.81 1.78
CA ASP A 38 -5.12 13.00 0.42
C ASP A 38 -4.65 11.67 -0.17
N ARG A 39 -5.37 11.21 -1.21
CA ARG A 39 -5.08 9.96 -1.93
C ARG A 39 -3.69 9.96 -2.54
N THR A 40 -3.16 11.11 -2.96
CA THR A 40 -1.81 11.19 -3.54
C THR A 40 -0.74 10.93 -2.48
N VAL A 41 -0.92 11.45 -1.27
CA VAL A 41 -0.02 11.20 -0.14
C VAL A 41 -0.13 9.74 0.33
N SER A 42 -1.34 9.20 0.36
CA SER A 42 -1.58 7.76 0.63
C SER A 42 -0.84 6.86 -0.39
N SER A 43 -0.89 7.21 -1.67
CA SER A 43 -0.16 6.51 -2.73
C SER A 43 1.35 6.58 -2.54
N TRP A 44 1.89 7.76 -2.20
CA TRP A 44 3.32 7.89 -1.92
C TRP A 44 3.77 7.08 -0.71
N LEU A 45 2.94 7.02 0.35
CA LEU A 45 3.21 6.21 1.54
C LEU A 45 3.26 4.72 1.19
N ARG A 46 2.31 4.22 0.40
CA ARG A 46 2.30 2.82 -0.07
C ARG A 46 3.55 2.47 -0.87
N ARG A 47 3.92 3.33 -1.83
CA ARG A 47 5.17 3.20 -2.60
C ARG A 47 6.40 3.15 -1.71
N ALA A 48 6.53 4.09 -0.78
CA ALA A 48 7.68 4.13 0.13
C ALA A 48 7.78 2.86 0.99
N ARG A 49 6.65 2.31 1.46
CA ARG A 49 6.63 1.02 2.18
C ARG A 49 7.03 -0.15 1.30
N ARG A 50 6.51 -0.24 0.07
CA ARG A 50 6.89 -1.30 -0.88
C ARG A 50 8.38 -1.26 -1.17
N GLN A 51 8.95 -0.08 -1.42
CA GLN A 51 10.39 0.10 -1.63
C GLN A 51 11.20 -0.34 -0.40
N GLN A 52 10.74 0.03 0.80
CA GLN A 52 11.38 -0.38 2.05
C GLN A 52 11.41 -1.91 2.20
N LEU A 53 10.30 -2.60 1.86
CA LEU A 53 10.19 -4.06 1.96
C LEU A 53 10.98 -4.79 0.87
N ALA A 54 10.99 -4.25 -0.35
CA ALA A 54 11.77 -4.80 -1.46
C ALA A 54 13.28 -4.69 -1.23
N GLY A 55 13.72 -3.77 -0.36
CA GLY A 55 15.13 -3.60 -0.01
C GLY A 55 15.99 -3.04 -1.16
N GLY A 56 15.38 -2.44 -2.19
CA GLY A 56 16.10 -2.03 -3.40
C GLY A 56 15.22 -1.35 -4.44
N HIS A 57 15.80 -1.10 -5.62
CA HIS A 57 15.08 -0.55 -6.76
C HIS A 57 14.25 -1.64 -7.45
N PHE A 58 13.06 -1.26 -7.88
CA PHE A 58 12.24 -2.08 -8.76
C PHE A 58 12.78 -2.01 -10.19
N GLU A 59 12.90 -3.16 -10.85
CA GLU A 59 13.30 -3.27 -12.25
C GLU A 59 12.20 -3.93 -13.09
N GLY A 60 12.18 -3.64 -14.39
CA GLY A 60 11.24 -4.24 -15.33
C GLY A 60 9.77 -4.03 -14.95
N LEU A 61 9.02 -5.12 -14.81
CA LEU A 61 7.59 -5.12 -14.51
C LEU A 61 7.27 -4.47 -13.15
N ASP A 62 8.11 -4.71 -12.14
CA ASP A 62 7.84 -4.19 -10.79
C ASP A 62 7.91 -2.65 -10.76
N SER A 63 8.77 -2.05 -11.59
CA SER A 63 8.86 -0.60 -11.74
C SER A 63 7.59 -0.02 -12.36
N LEU A 64 7.02 -0.72 -13.34
CA LEU A 64 5.74 -0.34 -13.94
C LEU A 64 4.60 -0.46 -12.94
N LEU A 65 4.52 -1.58 -12.21
CA LEU A 65 3.50 -1.81 -11.20
C LEU A 65 3.57 -0.76 -10.08
N ASP A 66 4.77 -0.47 -9.56
CA ASP A 66 4.96 0.57 -8.55
C ASP A 66 4.59 1.96 -9.07
N GLY A 67 4.92 2.26 -10.33
CA GLY A 67 4.52 3.50 -11.02
C GLY A 67 3.00 3.68 -11.12
N LEU A 68 2.26 2.57 -11.28
CA LEU A 68 0.80 2.52 -11.28
C LEU A 68 0.19 2.38 -9.87
N ASP A 69 1.01 2.32 -8.83
CA ASP A 69 0.61 2.03 -7.45
C ASP A 69 -0.16 0.70 -7.30
N LEU A 70 0.25 -0.28 -8.10
CA LEU A 70 -0.27 -1.64 -8.10
C LEU A 70 0.69 -2.55 -7.32
N GLY A 71 0.16 -3.30 -6.34
CA GLY A 71 0.93 -4.21 -5.49
C GLY A 71 0.69 -4.00 -4.00
N SER A 72 0.78 -5.08 -3.23
CA SER A 72 0.58 -5.09 -1.77
C SER A 72 1.83 -4.59 -1.04
N ALA A 73 1.63 -3.64 -0.14
CA ALA A 73 2.69 -3.17 0.77
C ALA A 73 2.72 -3.96 2.09
N GLU A 74 1.78 -4.87 2.31
CA GLU A 74 1.65 -5.63 3.56
C GLU A 74 1.87 -7.12 3.25
N PRO A 75 2.77 -7.82 3.97
CA PRO A 75 3.06 -9.23 3.73
C PRO A 75 1.83 -10.13 3.97
N ASP A 76 0.93 -9.71 4.85
CA ASP A 76 -0.26 -10.48 5.24
C ASP A 76 -1.43 -10.39 4.24
N GLN A 77 -1.29 -9.63 3.15
CA GLN A 77 -2.27 -9.63 2.05
C GLN A 77 -2.07 -10.76 1.05
N GLN A 78 -1.17 -11.71 1.32
CA GLN A 78 -1.10 -12.95 0.56
C GLN A 78 -2.46 -13.64 0.63
N HIS A 79 -3.07 -13.84 -0.55
CA HIS A 79 -4.27 -14.64 -0.72
C HIS A 79 -4.08 -15.96 0.02
N ARG A 80 -5.00 -16.28 0.95
CA ARG A 80 -5.00 -17.54 1.68
C ARG A 80 -5.86 -18.52 0.87
N PRO A 81 -5.25 -19.39 0.05
CA PRO A 81 -6.01 -20.33 -0.78
C PRO A 81 -6.89 -21.25 0.07
N ASP A 82 -6.48 -21.52 1.32
CA ASP A 82 -7.20 -22.42 2.23
C ASP A 82 -8.37 -21.73 2.98
N ALA A 83 -8.46 -20.40 2.96
CA ALA A 83 -9.50 -19.64 3.67
C ALA A 83 -10.57 -19.05 2.73
N ASP A 84 -10.24 -18.88 1.45
CA ASP A 84 -11.13 -18.35 0.42
C ASP A 84 -11.53 -19.46 -0.56
N ASP A 85 -12.11 -20.57 -0.08
CA ASP A 85 -12.84 -21.45 -1.00
C ASP A 85 -14.09 -20.68 -1.45
N LEU A 86 -14.11 -20.26 -2.72
CA LEU A 86 -15.30 -19.70 -3.33
C LEU A 86 -16.51 -20.63 -3.13
N GLY A 87 -16.28 -21.94 -3.03
CA GLY A 87 -17.26 -22.94 -2.64
C GLY A 87 -17.98 -22.60 -1.32
N ASP A 88 -17.27 -22.24 -0.26
CA ASP A 88 -17.85 -21.85 1.03
C ASP A 88 -18.61 -20.51 0.93
N TRP A 89 -18.11 -19.58 0.12
CA TRP A 89 -18.79 -18.31 -0.16
C TRP A 89 -20.13 -18.51 -0.87
N PHE A 90 -20.21 -19.49 -1.78
CA PHE A 90 -21.42 -19.86 -2.51
C PHE A 90 -22.26 -20.95 -1.82
N ALA A 91 -21.76 -21.61 -0.78
CA ALA A 91 -22.47 -22.69 -0.07
C ALA A 91 -23.75 -22.20 0.63
N GLY A 92 -23.81 -20.91 0.96
CA GLY A 92 -25.01 -20.23 1.48
C GLY A 92 -25.87 -19.54 0.42
N ALA A 93 -25.52 -19.62 -0.87
CA ALA A 93 -26.25 -18.91 -1.90
C ALA A 93 -27.59 -19.57 -2.22
N ASP A 94 -28.58 -18.71 -2.52
CA ASP A 94 -29.94 -19.10 -2.86
C ASP A 94 -29.98 -20.08 -4.06
N PRO A 95 -31.02 -20.93 -4.13
CA PRO A 95 -31.14 -21.97 -5.15
C PRO A 95 -31.05 -21.47 -6.60
N TRP A 96 -31.48 -20.23 -6.87
CA TRP A 96 -31.46 -19.65 -8.22
C TRP A 96 -30.04 -19.35 -8.75
N LEU A 97 -29.03 -19.36 -7.88
CA LEU A 97 -27.62 -19.18 -8.24
C LEU A 97 -26.90 -20.51 -8.46
N ARG A 98 -27.48 -21.63 -8.01
CA ARG A 98 -26.92 -22.97 -8.22
C ARG A 98 -27.36 -23.47 -9.59
N ARG A 99 -26.41 -24.01 -10.35
CA ARG A 99 -26.74 -24.83 -11.51
C ARG A 99 -27.01 -26.24 -10.99
N ASP A 100 -28.23 -26.71 -11.17
CA ASP A 100 -28.62 -28.10 -10.92
C ASP A 100 -27.67 -29.10 -11.60
#